data_AF-A0AA37AEU7-F1
#
_entry.id   AF-A0AA37AEU7-F1
#
_cell.length_a   1.000
_cell.length_b   1.000
_cell.length_c   1.000
_cell.angle_alpha   90.00
_cell.angle_beta   90.00
_cell.angle_gamma   90.00
#
_symmetry.space_group_name_H-M   'P 1'
#
loop_
_entity.id
_entity.type
_entity.pdbx_description
1 polymer ?
#
loop_
_entity_poly.entity_id
_entity_poly.type
_entity_poly.pdbx_seq_one_letter_code
_entity_poly.pdbx_strand_id
1 'polypeptide(L)'
;MRIYNKRNFAAGILSLALAVACGVVLAVTGFQTKWLIALVLLLAAGGFDLWWSLSRESRLPRVDERDQAVSRKSAWLAYRIVANGCWIVSLAALVVYGISRIPAALAVTITLDAVTIGAFAALLGAEVYYEKRM
;
A
#
# COMPACT_ATOMS: atom_id res chain seq x y z
N MET A 1 -0.67 25.87 -11.76
CA MET A 1 -0.32 25.14 -10.52
C MET A 1 0.94 24.32 -10.78
N ARG A 2 2.00 24.47 -9.96
CA ARG A 2 3.25 23.70 -10.12
C ARG A 2 3.16 22.38 -9.37
N ILE A 3 3.24 21.27 -10.09
CA ILE A 3 3.30 19.90 -9.55
C ILE A 3 4.74 19.68 -9.07
N TYR A 4 4.94 19.56 -7.75
CA TYR A 4 6.27 19.46 -7.15
C TYR A 4 6.79 18.02 -7.02
N ASN A 5 5.90 17.01 -6.93
CA ASN A 5 6.28 15.59 -6.85
C ASN A 5 5.48 14.73 -7.84
N LYS A 6 6.04 14.49 -9.04
CA LYS A 6 5.36 13.76 -10.12
C LYS A 6 5.02 12.30 -9.77
N ARG A 7 5.76 11.68 -8.85
CA ARG A 7 5.56 10.27 -8.45
C ARG A 7 4.31 10.08 -7.59
N ASN A 8 4.15 10.90 -6.55
CA ASN A 8 2.97 10.83 -5.68
C ASN A 8 1.70 11.31 -6.42
N PHE A 9 1.85 12.26 -7.36
CA PHE A 9 0.75 12.66 -8.25
C PHE A 9 0.30 11.51 -9.16
N ALA A 10 1.23 10.75 -9.74
CA ALA A 10 0.91 9.57 -10.54
C ALA A 10 0.26 8.44 -9.70
N ALA A 11 0.74 8.24 -8.46
CA ALA A 11 0.14 7.29 -7.52
C ALA A 11 -1.30 7.68 -7.15
N GLY A 12 -1.55 8.97 -6.88
CA GLY A 12 -2.88 9.52 -6.61
C GLY A 12 -3.85 9.43 -7.81
N ILE A 13 -3.35 9.62 -9.04
CA ILE A 13 -4.16 9.42 -10.26
C ILE A 13 -4.49 7.95 -10.45
N LEU A 14 -3.53 7.04 -10.23
CA LEU A 14 -3.75 5.60 -10.34
C LEU A 14 -4.78 5.12 -9.31
N SER A 15 -4.69 5.58 -8.05
CA SER A 15 -5.67 5.22 -7.02
C SER A 15 -7.06 5.80 -7.31
N LEU A 16 -7.15 7.01 -7.86
CA LEU A 16 -8.42 7.58 -8.34
C LEU A 16 -9.00 6.79 -9.52
N ALA A 17 -8.19 6.37 -10.48
CA ALA A 17 -8.65 5.55 -11.60
C ALA A 17 -9.17 4.18 -11.13
N LEU A 18 -8.48 3.54 -10.17
CA LEU A 18 -8.94 2.31 -9.52
C LEU A 18 -10.22 2.52 -8.70
N ALA A 19 -10.38 3.67 -8.05
CA ALA A 19 -11.61 4.03 -7.33
C ALA A 19 -12.81 4.13 -8.28
N VAL A 20 -12.62 4.77 -9.44
CA VAL A 20 -13.64 4.85 -10.50
C VAL A 20 -14.00 3.45 -11.00
N ALA A 21 -13.00 2.60 -11.27
CA ALA A 21 -13.26 1.22 -11.67
C ALA A 21 -14.06 0.44 -10.61
N CYS A 22 -13.74 0.58 -9.32
CA CYS A 22 -14.51 -0.02 -8.24
C CYS A 22 -15.95 0.51 -8.17
N GLY A 23 -16.15 1.81 -8.42
CA GLY A 23 -17.48 2.42 -8.46
C GLY A 23 -18.34 1.90 -9.62
N VAL A 24 -17.74 1.72 -10.80
CA VAL A 24 -18.43 1.12 -11.96
C VAL A 24 -18.82 -0.33 -11.68
N VAL A 25 -17.93 -1.13 -11.09
CA VAL A 25 -18.24 -2.53 -10.75
C VAL A 25 -19.37 -2.60 -9.70
N LEU A 26 -19.40 -1.70 -8.72
CA LEU A 26 -20.47 -1.62 -7.73
C LEU A 26 -21.82 -1.24 -8.36
N ALA A 27 -21.81 -0.35 -9.36
CA ALA A 27 -23.02 0.02 -10.10
C ALA A 27 -23.57 -1.11 -10.99
N VAL A 28 -22.69 -1.96 -11.56
CA VAL A 28 -23.09 -3.05 -12.48
C VAL A 28 -23.47 -4.34 -11.73
N THR A 29 -22.76 -4.68 -10.65
CA THR A 29 -22.95 -5.96 -9.92
C THR A 29 -23.90 -5.88 -8.73
N GLY A 30 -24.42 -4.70 -8.41
CA GLY A 30 -25.23 -4.44 -7.24
C GLY A 30 -24.41 -4.18 -5.97
N PHE A 31 -25.10 -3.81 -4.89
CA PHE A 31 -24.48 -3.30 -3.66
C PHE A 31 -23.74 -4.39 -2.88
N GLN A 32 -22.46 -4.60 -3.18
CA GLN A 32 -21.58 -5.46 -2.39
C GLN A 32 -20.65 -4.61 -1.51
N THR A 33 -20.68 -4.88 -0.19
CA THR A 33 -19.92 -4.16 0.84
C THR A 33 -18.41 -4.11 0.55
N LYS A 34 -17.87 -5.12 -0.13
CA LYS A 34 -16.45 -5.24 -0.49
C LYS A 34 -16.00 -4.12 -1.45
N TRP A 35 -16.81 -3.81 -2.47
CA TRP A 35 -16.51 -2.75 -3.43
C TRP A 35 -16.67 -1.36 -2.81
N LEU A 36 -17.58 -1.23 -1.83
CA LEU A 36 -17.80 0.03 -1.13
C LEU A 36 -16.62 0.38 -0.21
N ILE A 37 -16.14 -0.59 0.55
CA ILE A 37 -14.95 -0.43 1.41
C ILE A 37 -13.71 -0.11 0.54
N ALA A 38 -13.53 -0.81 -0.58
CA ALA A 38 -12.44 -0.53 -1.51
C ALA A 38 -12.52 0.88 -2.10
N LEU A 39 -13.71 1.34 -2.49
CA LEU A 39 -13.93 2.68 -3.04
C LEU A 39 -13.60 3.78 -2.02
N VAL A 40 -14.04 3.62 -0.77
CA VAL A 40 -13.74 4.60 0.31
C VAL A 40 -12.24 4.65 0.59
N LEU A 41 -11.58 3.49 0.69
CA LEU A 41 -10.13 3.42 0.93
C LEU A 41 -9.32 4.03 -0.21
N LEU A 42 -9.70 3.76 -1.47
CA LEU A 42 -9.02 4.31 -2.65
C LEU A 42 -9.22 5.82 -2.79
N LEU A 43 -10.40 6.34 -2.44
CA LEU A 43 -10.65 7.79 -2.40
C LEU A 43 -9.86 8.48 -1.29
N ALA A 44 -9.78 7.87 -0.10
CA ALA A 44 -8.99 8.41 1.00
C ALA A 44 -7.49 8.41 0.67
N ALA A 45 -6.98 7.32 0.11
CA ALA A 45 -5.59 7.20 -0.31
C ALA A 45 -5.25 8.19 -1.45
N GLY A 46 -6.07 8.25 -2.50
CA GLY A 46 -5.87 9.16 -3.63
C GLY A 46 -6.01 10.64 -3.24
N GLY A 47 -6.94 10.96 -2.34
CA GLY A 47 -7.10 12.29 -1.78
C GLY A 47 -5.90 12.73 -0.94
N PHE A 48 -5.37 11.82 -0.11
CA PHE A 48 -4.18 12.07 0.69
C PHE A 48 -2.92 12.26 -0.17
N ASP A 49 -2.72 11.42 -1.19
CA ASP A 49 -1.59 11.54 -2.13
C ASP A 49 -1.65 12.84 -2.94
N LEU A 50 -2.84 13.27 -3.39
CA LEU A 50 -3.01 14.56 -4.06
C LEU A 50 -2.73 15.73 -3.11
N TRP A 51 -3.29 15.72 -1.91
CA TRP A 51 -3.09 16.78 -0.91
C TRP A 51 -1.61 16.94 -0.55
N TRP A 52 -0.92 15.83 -0.32
CA TRP A 52 0.51 15.82 -0.02
C TRP A 52 1.37 16.24 -1.23
N SER A 53 0.97 15.90 -2.45
CA SER A 53 1.67 16.33 -3.66
C SER A 53 1.53 17.83 -3.97
N LEU A 54 0.51 18.49 -3.40
CA LEU A 54 0.29 19.95 -3.53
C LEU A 54 0.85 20.76 -2.35
N SER A 55 1.25 20.13 -1.24
CA SER A 55 1.76 20.84 -0.06
C SER A 55 3.21 21.33 -0.26
N ARG A 56 3.47 22.57 0.17
CA ARG A 56 4.79 23.25 0.08
C ARG A 56 5.85 22.65 1.02
N GLU A 57 5.45 21.79 1.97
CA GLU A 57 6.33 21.03 2.88
C GLU A 57 7.14 19.93 2.18
N SER A 58 6.86 19.65 0.90
CA SER A 58 7.69 18.78 0.05
C SER A 58 9.11 19.31 -0.20
N ARG A 59 9.39 20.59 0.14
CA ARG A 59 10.78 21.03 0.33
C ARG A 59 11.32 20.40 1.61
N LEU A 60 11.88 19.19 1.48
CA LEU A 60 12.79 18.66 2.48
C LEU A 60 13.85 19.74 2.74
N PRO A 61 13.96 20.29 3.97
CA PRO A 61 15.16 21.01 4.38
C PRO A 61 16.37 20.10 4.15
N ARG A 62 17.59 20.63 4.09
CA ARG A 62 18.79 19.76 4.11
C ARG A 62 18.64 18.77 5.27
N VAL A 63 18.40 17.52 4.93
CA VAL A 63 18.13 16.47 5.91
C VAL A 63 19.49 16.17 6.55
N ASP A 64 19.64 16.53 7.82
CA ASP A 64 20.82 16.16 8.59
C ASP A 64 20.96 14.64 8.56
N GLU A 65 22.20 14.14 8.62
CA GLU A 65 22.48 12.69 8.55
C GLU A 65 21.65 11.89 9.56
N ARG A 66 21.35 12.50 10.72
CA ARG A 66 20.47 11.95 11.76
C ARG A 66 19.06 11.67 11.26
N ASP A 67 18.47 12.59 10.52
CA ASP A 67 17.10 12.45 10.01
C ASP A 67 17.03 11.41 8.89
N GLN A 68 18.08 11.27 8.09
CA GLN A 68 18.19 10.18 7.12
C GLN A 68 18.30 8.80 7.80
N ALA A 69 19.04 8.71 8.90
CA ALA A 69 19.13 7.48 9.68
C ALA A 69 17.79 7.13 10.35
N VAL A 70 17.09 8.12 10.90
CA VAL A 70 15.76 7.96 11.48
C VAL A 70 14.76 7.50 10.41
N SER A 71 14.77 8.13 9.23
CA SER A 71 13.89 7.76 8.11
C SER A 71 14.10 6.32 7.64
N ARG A 72 15.35 5.87 7.51
CA ARG A 72 15.66 4.47 7.17
C ARG A 72 15.17 3.49 8.24
N LYS A 73 15.43 3.80 9.51
CA LYS A 73 15.03 2.95 10.64
C LYS A 73 13.51 2.89 10.81
N SER A 74 12.81 4.01 10.61
CA SER A 74 11.35 4.07 10.71
C SER A 74 10.68 3.37 9.52
N ALA A 75 11.20 3.54 8.30
CA ALA A 75 10.70 2.82 7.12
C ALA A 75 10.84 1.30 7.28
N TRP A 76 11.98 0.84 7.79
CA TRP A 76 12.20 -0.59 8.04
C TRP A 76 11.33 -1.13 9.20
N LEU A 77 11.14 -0.33 10.25
CA LEU A 77 10.21 -0.69 11.34
C LEU A 77 8.77 -0.79 10.83
N ALA A 78 8.32 0.18 10.02
CA ALA A 78 6.99 0.17 9.42
C ALA A 78 6.79 -1.07 8.53
N TYR A 79 7.79 -1.39 7.69
CA TYR A 79 7.77 -2.62 6.90
C TYR A 79 7.62 -3.86 7.78
N ARG A 80 8.40 -3.98 8.87
CA ARG A 80 8.30 -5.12 9.79
C ARG A 80 6.95 -5.23 10.46
N ILE A 81 6.37 -4.12 10.90
CA ILE A 81 5.04 -4.12 11.52
C ILE A 81 4.01 -4.61 10.51
N VAL A 82 4.04 -4.12 9.27
CA VAL A 82 3.11 -4.51 8.22
C VAL A 82 3.31 -5.97 7.82
N ALA A 83 4.55 -6.40 7.57
CA ALA A 83 4.86 -7.77 7.16
C ALA A 83 4.50 -8.78 8.25
N ASN A 84 4.88 -8.52 9.51
CA ASN A 84 4.52 -9.39 10.63
C ASN A 84 3.01 -9.40 10.88
N GLY A 85 2.34 -8.25 10.75
CA GLY A 85 0.89 -8.14 10.84
C GLY A 85 0.19 -8.98 9.76
N CYS A 86 0.61 -8.85 8.50
CA CYS A 86 0.09 -9.66 7.40
C CYS A 86 0.31 -11.15 7.65
N TRP A 87 1.48 -11.54 8.15
CA TRP A 87 1.79 -12.94 8.44
C TRP A 87 0.91 -13.52 9.55
N ILE A 88 0.69 -12.78 10.64
CA ILE A 88 -0.19 -13.19 11.74
C ILE A 88 -1.64 -13.37 11.24
N VAL A 89 -2.14 -12.40 10.47
CA VAL A 89 -3.51 -12.45 9.92
C VAL A 89 -3.66 -13.59 8.91
N SER A 90 -2.65 -13.81 8.06
CA SER A 90 -2.61 -14.92 7.11
C SER A 90 -2.69 -16.28 7.82
N LEU A 91 -1.93 -16.45 8.91
CA LEU A 91 -1.92 -17.66 9.73
C LEU A 91 -3.27 -17.87 10.44
N ALA A 92 -3.85 -16.83 11.00
CA ALA A 92 -5.19 -16.88 11.59
C ALA A 92 -6.26 -17.26 10.56
N ALA A 93 -6.21 -16.68 9.35
CA ALA A 93 -7.11 -17.02 8.25
C ALA A 93 -6.95 -18.48 7.80
N LEU A 94 -5.72 -19.01 7.80
CA LEU A 94 -5.44 -20.41 7.49
C LEU A 94 -6.04 -21.36 8.54
N VAL A 95 -5.94 -21.02 9.83
CA VAL A 95 -6.59 -21.79 10.92
C VAL A 95 -8.11 -21.78 10.74
N VAL A 96 -8.70 -20.61 10.45
CA VAL A 96 -10.13 -20.50 10.17
C VAL A 96 -10.52 -21.38 8.97
N TYR A 97 -9.73 -21.39 7.90
CA TYR A 97 -9.96 -22.26 6.76
C TYR A 97 -9.86 -23.75 7.14
N GLY A 98 -8.88 -24.13 7.97
CA GLY A 98 -8.70 -25.50 8.44
C GLY A 98 -9.92 -26.04 9.20
N ILE A 99 -10.58 -25.19 9.99
CA ILE A 99 -11.76 -25.56 10.79
C ILE A 99 -13.04 -25.50 9.94
N SER A 100 -13.24 -24.40 9.22
CA SER A 100 -14.53 -24.07 8.60
C SER A 100 -14.63 -24.46 7.11
N ARG A 101 -13.50 -24.79 6.47
CA ARG A 101 -13.37 -25.04 5.03
C ARG A 101 -13.93 -23.92 4.14
N ILE A 102 -14.06 -22.69 4.66
CA ILE A 102 -14.61 -21.55 3.92
C ILE A 102 -13.60 -21.07 2.87
N PRO A 103 -13.92 -21.10 1.56
CA PRO A 103 -12.97 -20.75 0.50
C PRO A 103 -12.49 -19.29 0.56
N ALA A 104 -13.30 -18.39 1.12
CA ALA A 104 -12.93 -17.00 1.31
C ALA A 104 -11.74 -16.82 2.27
N ALA A 105 -11.60 -17.66 3.29
CA ALA A 105 -10.49 -17.59 4.23
C ALA A 105 -9.16 -17.96 3.55
N LEU A 106 -9.19 -18.96 2.67
CA LEU A 106 -8.03 -19.35 1.85
C LEU A 106 -7.65 -18.24 0.86
N ALA A 107 -8.63 -17.58 0.23
CA ALA A 107 -8.36 -16.44 -0.64
C ALA A 107 -7.67 -15.29 0.12
N VAL A 108 -8.09 -14.99 1.34
CA VAL A 108 -7.47 -13.97 2.20
C VAL A 108 -6.00 -14.32 2.48
N THR A 109 -5.70 -15.54 2.92
CA THR A 109 -4.33 -16.02 3.16
C THR A 109 -3.46 -15.83 1.92
N ILE A 110 -3.90 -16.32 0.76
CA ILE A 110 -3.14 -16.21 -0.50
C ILE A 110 -2.88 -14.74 -0.86
N THR A 111 -3.88 -13.88 -0.73
CA THR A 111 -3.70 -12.45 -1.06
C THR A 111 -2.72 -11.74 -0.13
N LEU A 112 -2.77 -12.03 1.17
CA LEU A 112 -1.85 -11.44 2.15
C LEU A 112 -0.41 -11.94 1.96
N ASP A 113 -0.25 -13.23 1.66
CA ASP A 113 1.06 -13.82 1.37
C ASP A 113 1.66 -13.22 0.09
N ALA A 114 0.86 -13.09 -0.97
CA ALA A 114 1.29 -12.46 -2.22
C ALA A 114 1.73 -11.00 -2.02
N VAL A 115 0.99 -10.22 -1.22
CA VAL A 115 1.37 -8.84 -0.88
C VAL A 115 2.68 -8.81 -0.10
N THR A 116 2.86 -9.71 0.87
CA THR A 116 4.07 -9.76 1.70
C THR A 116 5.31 -10.14 0.86
N ILE A 117 5.16 -11.12 -0.04
CA ILE A 117 6.22 -11.51 -0.99
C ILE A 117 6.54 -10.36 -1.95
N GLY A 118 5.52 -9.70 -2.49
CA GLY A 118 5.70 -8.56 -3.39
C GLY A 118 6.43 -7.39 -2.71
N ALA A 119 6.07 -7.08 -1.47
CA ALA A 119 6.74 -6.04 -0.68
C ALA A 119 8.20 -6.40 -0.38
N PHE A 120 8.48 -7.68 -0.08
CA PHE A 120 9.85 -8.17 0.10
C PHE A 120 10.68 -8.09 -1.19
N ALA A 121 10.11 -8.51 -2.33
CA ALA A 121 10.76 -8.42 -3.63
C ALA A 121 11.07 -6.96 -4.02
N ALA A 122 10.17 -6.03 -3.70
CA ALA A 122 10.39 -4.60 -3.92
C ALA A 122 11.55 -4.05 -3.08
N LEU A 123 11.69 -4.50 -1.81
CA LEU A 123 12.84 -4.15 -0.98
C LEU A 123 14.15 -4.67 -1.58
N LEU A 124 14.21 -5.96 -1.93
CA LEU A 124 15.39 -6.55 -2.57
C LEU A 124 15.75 -5.84 -3.89
N GLY A 125 14.74 -5.55 -4.72
CA GLY A 125 14.95 -4.82 -5.97
C GLY A 125 15.49 -3.41 -5.74
N ALA A 126 15.00 -2.72 -4.70
CA ALA A 126 15.50 -1.41 -4.33
C ALA A 126 16.96 -1.49 -3.82
N GLU A 127 17.29 -2.45 -2.97
CA GLU A 127 18.65 -2.68 -2.49
C GLU A 127 19.63 -2.94 -3.65
N VAL A 128 19.31 -3.91 -4.53
CA VAL A 128 20.16 -4.24 -5.68
C VAL A 128 20.32 -3.04 -6.63
N TYR A 129 19.26 -2.25 -6.83
CA TYR A 129 19.32 -1.08 -7.70
C TYR A 129 20.24 0.01 -7.14
N TYR A 130 20.14 0.30 -5.84
CA TYR A 130 20.97 1.31 -5.20
C TYR A 130 22.40 0.84 -4.98
N GLU A 131 22.62 -0.44 -4.67
CA GLU A 131 23.96 -1.02 -4.57
C GLU A 131 24.74 -0.92 -5.89
N LYS A 132 24.06 -1.06 -7.03
CA LYS A 132 24.69 -0.88 -8.36
C LYS A 132 24.94 0.58 -8.76
N ARG A 133 24.34 1.55 -8.05
CA ARG A 133 24.41 2.99 -8.38
C ARG A 133 25.19 3.83 -7.38
N MET A 134 25.50 3.29 -6.21
CA MET A 134 26.47 3.85 -5.27
C MET A 134 27.86 3.29 -5.57
#